data_AF-A0A3L7VT68-F1
#
_entry.id   AF-A0A3L7VT68-F1
#
_cell.length_a   1.000
_cell.length_b   1.000
_cell.length_c   1.000
_cell.angle_alpha   90.00
_cell.angle_beta   90.00
_cell.angle_gamma   90.00
#
_symmetry.space_group_name_H-M   'P 1'
#
loop_
_entity.id
_entity.type
_entity.pdbx_description
1 polymer ?
#
loop_
_entity_poly.entity_id
_entity_poly.type
_entity_poly.pdbx_seq_one_letter_code
_entity_poly.pdbx_strand_id
1 'polypeptide(L)'
;MPNNQFWKHPITTPIVWLLVWLGWSITILVTPPPITILPVGGDPITGMRDHDAPYLDGFWPAEPRPWQPAMGSALRWSKADWQIQWPHAGAGWWLMQFRTDLSGKPDHTPTQLSWNTPAIGTSIIAPAQRITRVLVHANQNDTPQITATSATFQPSGDARTLGIAVTTIGLQPLGTPWRPTLVLAFLAVSLFGCWLITHRSRILIPFVAGILWLLFPGWIALHSELLIALSLFGWVIGTGWLYLAQRWHTDITTMPRIVVGMVWAQLLALWSPYTHSSDIAMHVRMLNQVLKGQLLFTAQLPCEASAFISPYPPLTYIMMAPFALISHDSTYHQLILTGGAVVLQAIALCYSYHVLRQHQLPLRAVSLFLLLAFINAPLLRAIHIGELSNAWGQSITLIAMSCWLDRHATRQRQIVWTTMALLSHTGVSVSLAMMLGIFAGVRFINTRHIPRWLIWSGIGMAVMVIGMYYSNFAYLIGQAPGYAGCPPEIPIMVRFGGVASMFPILITGWALIGAFLLPQSPLRVWTWAGLGAALLSITMLLVSTQTVRWGIAVAPFVALVAAYGLHKIWRFGRASKVLVITTLVWYGLFWYSELWQRIMVYLHD
;
A
#
# COMPACT_ATOMS: atom_id res chain seq x y z
N MET A 1 52.59 -9.21 24.98
CA MET A 1 51.34 -9.81 24.48
C MET A 1 50.48 -10.23 25.67
N PRO A 2 49.35 -9.56 25.96
CA PRO A 2 48.32 -10.11 26.84
C PRO A 2 47.13 -10.64 26.02
N ASN A 3 46.73 -11.88 26.34
CA ASN A 3 45.54 -12.55 25.82
C ASN A 3 44.27 -11.81 26.29
N ASN A 4 43.65 -11.03 25.40
CA ASN A 4 42.26 -10.59 25.58
C ASN A 4 41.30 -11.73 25.25
N GLN A 5 41.12 -12.62 26.23
CA GLN A 5 40.11 -13.70 26.25
C GLN A 5 38.81 -13.26 26.96
N PHE A 6 38.42 -11.99 26.87
CA PHE A 6 37.10 -11.55 27.32
C PHE A 6 36.11 -11.70 26.15
N TRP A 7 34.92 -12.26 26.42
CA TRP A 7 33.84 -12.66 25.49
C TRP A 7 33.84 -14.14 25.05
N LYS A 8 34.01 -15.06 26.01
CA LYS A 8 33.49 -16.44 25.91
C LYS A 8 32.20 -16.60 26.72
N HIS A 9 31.10 -15.97 26.30
CA HIS A 9 29.76 -16.42 26.72
C HIS A 9 28.75 -16.19 25.57
N PRO A 10 28.51 -17.20 24.71
CA PRO A 10 27.52 -17.11 23.62
C PRO A 10 26.07 -17.34 24.09
N ILE A 11 25.82 -17.52 25.39
CA ILE A 11 24.51 -17.90 25.95
C ILE A 11 23.69 -16.68 26.43
N THR A 12 24.34 -15.56 26.77
CA THR A 12 23.64 -14.37 27.28
C THR A 12 22.95 -13.57 26.18
N THR A 13 23.53 -13.50 24.98
CA THR A 13 22.94 -12.77 23.84
C THR A 13 21.61 -13.39 23.36
N PRO A 14 21.47 -14.72 23.19
CA PRO A 14 20.19 -15.36 22.86
C PRO A 14 19.10 -15.13 23.90
N ILE A 15 19.44 -15.19 25.20
CA ILE A 15 18.48 -15.01 26.29
C ILE A 15 18.00 -13.57 26.35
N VAL A 16 18.90 -12.59 26.19
CA VAL A 16 18.53 -11.17 26.14
C VAL A 16 17.63 -10.88 24.95
N TRP A 17 17.95 -11.41 23.75
CA TRP A 17 17.06 -11.27 22.60
C TRP A 17 15.72 -11.98 22.82
N LEU A 18 15.70 -13.17 23.42
CA LEU A 18 14.46 -13.87 23.77
C LEU A 18 13.61 -13.04 24.72
N LEU A 19 14.19 -12.42 25.75
CA LEU A 19 13.46 -11.55 26.69
C LEU A 19 12.96 -10.27 26.03
N VAL A 20 13.76 -9.65 25.15
CA VAL A 20 13.34 -8.47 24.37
C VAL A 20 12.19 -8.83 23.43
N TRP A 21 12.27 -9.96 22.74
CA TRP A 21 11.22 -10.44 21.82
C TRP A 21 9.96 -10.89 22.54
N LEU A 22 10.08 -11.59 23.67
CA LEU A 22 8.95 -12.00 24.50
C LEU A 22 8.27 -10.76 25.11
N GLY A 23 9.07 -9.81 25.61
CA GLY A 23 8.60 -8.51 26.07
C GLY A 23 7.85 -7.77 24.98
N TRP A 24 8.40 -7.68 23.76
CA TRP A 24 7.74 -7.01 22.63
C TRP A 24 6.44 -7.71 22.22
N SER A 25 6.43 -9.05 22.17
CA SER A 25 5.25 -9.84 21.84
C SER A 25 4.15 -9.69 22.90
N ILE A 26 4.52 -9.69 24.18
CA ILE A 26 3.59 -9.44 25.31
C ILE A 26 3.07 -8.01 25.27
N THR A 27 3.93 -7.01 25.03
CA THR A 27 3.48 -5.61 24.89
C THR A 27 2.47 -5.48 23.75
N ILE A 28 2.73 -6.12 22.59
CA ILE A 28 1.79 -6.13 21.46
C ILE A 28 0.48 -6.83 21.82
N LEU A 29 0.54 -7.97 22.54
CA LEU A 29 -0.64 -8.74 22.98
C LEU A 29 -1.49 -8.01 24.04
N VAL A 30 -0.86 -7.23 24.91
CA VAL A 30 -1.50 -6.57 26.06
C VAL A 30 -1.89 -5.13 25.73
N THR A 31 -1.37 -4.54 24.65
CA THR A 31 -1.80 -3.21 24.20
C THR A 31 -3.27 -3.28 23.81
N PRO A 32 -4.17 -2.56 24.52
CA PRO A 32 -5.58 -2.56 24.19
C PRO A 32 -5.73 -2.03 22.76
N PRO A 33 -6.50 -2.73 21.91
CA PRO A 33 -6.78 -2.24 20.58
C PRO A 33 -7.41 -0.85 20.64
N PRO A 34 -6.90 0.10 19.85
CA PRO A 34 -7.40 1.46 19.87
C PRO A 34 -8.87 1.51 19.41
N ILE A 35 -9.66 2.39 20.01
CA ILE A 35 -11.06 2.65 19.59
C ILE A 35 -11.02 3.32 18.23
N THR A 36 -11.29 2.59 17.16
CA THR A 36 -11.29 3.22 15.84
C THR A 36 -12.42 4.24 15.72
N ILE A 37 -12.14 5.45 15.23
CA ILE A 37 -13.12 6.50 14.96
C ILE A 37 -12.88 7.01 13.52
N LEU A 38 -13.88 6.90 12.66
CA LEU A 38 -13.82 7.42 11.30
C LEU A 38 -14.75 8.63 11.17
N PRO A 39 -14.26 9.80 10.73
CA PRO A 39 -15.10 10.93 10.38
C PRO A 39 -15.97 10.60 9.16
N VAL A 40 -17.25 10.98 9.21
CA VAL A 40 -18.24 10.75 8.16
C VAL A 40 -18.37 11.99 7.29
N GLY A 41 -18.34 11.78 5.97
CA GLY A 41 -18.46 12.80 4.95
C GLY A 41 -17.20 13.61 4.67
N GLY A 42 -16.27 13.76 5.62
CA GLY A 42 -15.07 14.57 5.47
C GLY A 42 -14.29 14.72 6.77
N ASP A 43 -12.98 14.55 6.67
CA ASP A 43 -12.03 14.56 7.78
C ASP A 43 -11.41 15.96 7.93
N PRO A 44 -11.76 16.72 9.00
CA PRO A 44 -11.29 18.10 9.18
C PRO A 44 -9.78 18.22 9.41
N ILE A 45 -9.08 17.11 9.70
CA ILE A 45 -7.64 17.11 9.95
C ILE A 45 -6.87 16.82 8.67
N THR A 46 -7.28 15.79 7.91
CA THR A 46 -6.60 15.48 6.63
C THR A 46 -7.13 16.28 5.45
N GLY A 47 -8.33 16.84 5.57
CA GLY A 47 -9.08 17.45 4.49
C GLY A 47 -9.57 16.49 3.42
N MET A 48 -9.44 15.18 3.66
CA MET A 48 -9.94 14.16 2.75
C MET A 48 -11.46 14.00 2.88
N ARG A 49 -12.12 13.65 1.78
CA ARG A 49 -13.58 13.53 1.68
C ARG A 49 -14.00 12.15 1.20
N ASP A 50 -15.19 11.72 1.62
CA ASP A 50 -15.87 10.50 1.12
C ASP A 50 -15.12 9.16 1.38
N HIS A 51 -14.13 9.13 2.27
CA HIS A 51 -13.41 7.92 2.67
C HIS A 51 -14.24 6.95 3.52
N ASP A 52 -15.34 7.45 4.09
CA ASP A 52 -16.33 6.71 4.86
C ASP A 52 -17.28 5.87 4.00
N ALA A 53 -17.32 6.10 2.69
CA ALA A 53 -18.24 5.42 1.77
C ALA A 53 -18.21 3.88 1.83
N PRO A 54 -17.05 3.18 2.00
CA PRO A 54 -17.03 1.72 2.10
C PRO A 54 -17.74 1.17 3.35
N TYR A 55 -17.87 1.99 4.39
CA TYR A 55 -18.42 1.60 5.69
C TYR A 55 -19.91 1.91 5.82
N LEU A 56 -20.48 2.61 4.82
CA LEU A 56 -21.81 3.20 4.87
C LEU A 56 -22.64 2.76 3.66
N ASP A 57 -23.77 2.12 3.89
CA ASP A 57 -24.79 1.86 2.88
C ASP A 57 -26.12 2.52 3.27
N GLY A 58 -26.87 2.99 2.28
CA GLY A 58 -28.09 3.76 2.50
C GLY A 58 -27.85 5.20 2.97
N PHE A 59 -26.71 5.81 2.61
CA PHE A 59 -26.43 7.22 2.92
C PHE A 59 -26.42 8.10 1.67
N TRP A 60 -26.86 9.35 1.83
CA TRP A 60 -26.70 10.40 0.84
C TRP A 60 -25.23 10.86 0.75
N PRO A 61 -24.85 11.53 -0.34
CA PRO A 61 -23.51 12.08 -0.45
C PRO A 61 -23.20 13.11 0.65
N ALA A 62 -21.93 13.21 1.02
CA ALA A 62 -21.47 14.09 2.10
C ALA A 62 -21.86 15.56 1.92
N GLU A 63 -22.06 16.25 3.05
CA GLU A 63 -22.39 17.67 3.15
C GLU A 63 -21.52 18.40 4.17
N PRO A 64 -21.31 19.72 4.03
CA PRO A 64 -21.75 20.62 2.96
C PRO A 64 -21.08 20.37 1.58
N ARG A 65 -21.64 20.95 0.52
CA ARG A 65 -21.03 20.98 -0.82
C ARG A 65 -20.91 22.43 -1.29
N PRO A 66 -19.70 23.01 -1.38
CA PRO A 66 -18.40 22.43 -1.03
C PRO A 66 -18.20 22.26 0.49
N TRP A 67 -17.32 21.34 0.89
CA TRP A 67 -16.83 21.23 2.26
C TRP A 67 -15.32 21.49 2.29
N GLN A 68 -14.87 22.17 3.33
CA GLN A 68 -13.46 22.46 3.59
C GLN A 68 -13.16 22.17 5.07
N PRO A 69 -11.91 21.78 5.41
CA PRO A 69 -11.50 21.51 6.80
C PRO A 69 -11.89 22.62 7.80
N ALA A 70 -11.74 23.88 7.38
CA ALA A 70 -12.05 25.05 8.20
C ALA A 70 -13.56 25.20 8.52
N MET A 71 -14.44 24.50 7.79
CA MET A 71 -15.89 24.49 8.03
C MET A 71 -16.28 23.52 9.16
N GLY A 72 -15.34 22.75 9.71
CA GLY A 72 -15.60 21.77 10.77
C GLY A 72 -15.98 20.40 10.23
N SER A 73 -16.70 19.60 11.03
CA SER A 73 -17.09 18.23 10.64
C SER A 73 -18.08 18.23 9.48
N ALA A 74 -17.80 17.42 8.46
CA ALA A 74 -18.81 17.06 7.47
C ALA A 74 -19.81 16.07 8.07
N LEU A 75 -20.87 15.80 7.31
CA LEU A 75 -21.89 14.81 7.68
C LEU A 75 -22.43 14.07 6.46
N ARG A 76 -23.07 12.93 6.72
CA ARG A 76 -23.96 12.27 5.76
C ARG A 76 -25.33 12.06 6.37
N TRP A 77 -26.36 12.38 5.59
CA TRP A 77 -27.72 11.98 5.90
C TRP A 77 -27.96 10.54 5.47
N SER A 78 -28.51 9.73 6.36
CA SER A 78 -29.05 8.42 6.02
C SER A 78 -30.35 8.55 5.21
N LYS A 79 -30.64 7.52 4.43
CA LYS A 79 -31.96 7.22 3.87
C LYS A 79 -32.81 6.51 4.94
N ALA A 80 -34.03 6.12 4.58
CA ALA A 80 -34.89 5.35 5.48
C ALA A 80 -34.17 4.09 5.99
N ASP A 81 -33.73 3.23 5.08
CA ASP A 81 -32.91 2.06 5.41
C ASP A 81 -31.43 2.37 5.23
N TRP A 82 -30.64 2.06 6.24
CA TRP A 82 -29.21 2.29 6.24
C TRP A 82 -28.46 1.23 7.02
N GLN A 83 -27.18 1.09 6.68
CA GLN A 83 -26.27 0.13 7.28
C GLN A 83 -24.91 0.78 7.54
N ILE A 84 -24.36 0.51 8.73
CA ILE A 84 -22.95 0.78 9.04
C ILE A 84 -22.27 -0.57 9.18
N GLN A 85 -21.18 -0.79 8.46
CA GLN A 85 -20.44 -2.04 8.47
C GLN A 85 -18.94 -1.80 8.56
N TRP A 86 -18.23 -2.72 9.21
CA TRP A 86 -16.77 -2.71 9.31
C TRP A 86 -16.20 -4.01 8.74
N PRO A 87 -15.95 -4.04 7.42
CA PRO A 87 -15.42 -5.24 6.78
C PRO A 87 -14.11 -5.69 7.44
N HIS A 88 -13.96 -7.01 7.64
CA HIS A 88 -12.74 -7.64 8.15
C HIS A 88 -12.26 -7.20 9.53
N ALA A 89 -13.10 -6.58 10.37
CA ALA A 89 -12.71 -6.29 11.74
C ALA A 89 -12.34 -7.56 12.52
N GLY A 90 -12.98 -8.69 12.16
CA GLY A 90 -12.75 -10.00 12.73
C GLY A 90 -13.93 -10.48 13.58
N ALA A 91 -14.01 -11.78 13.80
CA ALA A 91 -15.00 -12.37 14.69
C ALA A 91 -14.88 -11.89 16.13
N GLY A 92 -16.00 -11.91 16.85
CA GLY A 92 -16.07 -11.54 18.27
C GLY A 92 -17.06 -10.42 18.54
N TRP A 93 -17.03 -9.93 19.77
CA TRP A 93 -17.90 -8.84 20.23
C TRP A 93 -17.25 -7.49 19.98
N TRP A 94 -18.03 -6.57 19.44
CA TRP A 94 -17.63 -5.23 19.07
C TRP A 94 -18.62 -4.22 19.62
N LEU A 95 -18.10 -3.12 20.15
CA LEU A 95 -18.86 -1.92 20.45
C LEU A 95 -18.75 -0.98 19.26
N MET A 96 -19.78 -0.97 18.43
CA MET A 96 -19.91 0.01 17.35
C MET A 96 -20.51 1.29 17.91
N GLN A 97 -19.94 2.43 17.52
CA GLN A 97 -20.36 3.75 17.96
C GLN A 97 -20.65 4.61 16.74
N PHE A 98 -21.62 5.50 16.81
CA PHE A 98 -21.78 6.54 15.81
C PHE A 98 -22.33 7.81 16.45
N ARG A 99 -21.84 8.95 15.99
CA ARG A 99 -22.29 10.27 16.44
C ARG A 99 -23.31 10.79 15.45
N THR A 100 -24.50 11.07 15.97
CA THR A 100 -25.57 11.74 15.22
C THR A 100 -25.62 13.21 15.57
N ASP A 101 -25.91 14.04 14.58
CA ASP A 101 -26.18 15.46 14.75
C ASP A 101 -27.44 15.85 13.98
N LEU A 102 -28.56 15.99 14.68
CA LEU A 102 -29.85 16.38 14.10
C LEU A 102 -30.16 17.86 14.30
N SER A 103 -29.16 18.68 14.67
CA SER A 103 -29.36 20.12 14.85
C SER A 103 -29.84 20.83 13.58
N GLY A 104 -29.52 20.27 12.40
CA GLY A 104 -30.01 20.73 11.10
C GLY A 104 -31.48 20.41 10.79
N LYS A 105 -32.18 19.67 11.66
CA LYS A 105 -33.60 19.35 11.48
C LYS A 105 -34.47 20.55 11.92
N PRO A 106 -35.29 21.16 11.03
CA PRO A 106 -35.97 22.42 11.32
C PRO A 106 -36.95 22.37 12.50
N ASP A 107 -37.58 21.22 12.70
CA ASP A 107 -38.59 20.99 13.73
C ASP A 107 -37.99 20.53 15.07
N HIS A 108 -36.66 20.30 15.10
CA HIS A 108 -35.95 19.69 16.22
C HIS A 108 -36.69 18.48 16.81
N THR A 109 -37.35 17.67 15.98
CA THR A 109 -38.06 16.48 16.48
C THR A 109 -37.12 15.29 16.61
N PRO A 110 -37.22 14.50 17.70
CA PRO A 110 -36.49 13.26 17.82
C PRO A 110 -36.74 12.32 16.64
N THR A 111 -35.72 11.58 16.23
CA THR A 111 -35.84 10.60 15.14
C THR A 111 -35.90 9.19 15.71
N GLN A 112 -36.96 8.46 15.37
CA GLN A 112 -37.09 7.05 15.75
C GLN A 112 -36.20 6.19 14.85
N LEU A 113 -35.46 5.28 15.46
CA LEU A 113 -34.69 4.23 14.80
C LEU A 113 -35.32 2.88 15.15
N SER A 114 -35.55 2.04 14.15
CA SER A 114 -35.92 0.63 14.29
C SER A 114 -34.72 -0.22 13.93
N TRP A 115 -34.26 -1.06 14.85
CA TRP A 115 -33.10 -1.91 14.68
C TRP A 115 -33.49 -3.25 14.08
N ASN A 116 -32.82 -3.66 13.01
CA ASN A 116 -33.10 -4.91 12.31
C ASN A 116 -32.11 -6.00 12.73
N THR A 117 -30.82 -5.69 12.79
CA THR A 117 -29.74 -6.58 13.29
C THR A 117 -28.52 -5.76 13.69
N PRO A 118 -27.76 -6.16 14.73
CA PRO A 118 -27.95 -7.29 15.66
C PRO A 118 -28.88 -6.96 16.84
N ALA A 119 -29.27 -5.69 16.99
CA ALA A 119 -30.26 -5.27 17.95
C ALA A 119 -31.66 -5.38 17.32
N ILE A 120 -32.65 -5.75 18.14
CA ILE A 120 -34.07 -5.73 17.78
C ILE A 120 -34.75 -4.75 18.72
N GLY A 121 -35.57 -3.86 18.17
CA GLY A 121 -36.36 -2.89 18.93
C GLY A 121 -36.26 -1.49 18.35
N THR A 122 -36.74 -0.50 19.11
CA THR A 122 -36.77 0.88 18.67
C THR A 122 -36.02 1.78 19.64
N SER A 123 -35.20 2.70 19.15
CA SER A 123 -34.61 3.77 19.94
C SER A 123 -35.04 5.14 19.43
N ILE A 124 -35.02 6.13 20.31
CA ILE A 124 -35.32 7.51 19.96
C ILE A 124 -34.03 8.32 20.07
N ILE A 125 -33.59 8.87 18.95
CA ILE A 125 -32.44 9.76 18.88
C ILE A 125 -32.94 11.19 19.09
N ALA A 126 -32.49 11.80 20.18
CA ALA A 126 -32.80 13.19 20.49
C ALA A 126 -32.16 14.13 19.45
N PRO A 127 -32.69 15.37 19.30
CA PRO A 127 -32.19 16.33 18.31
C PRO A 127 -30.76 16.80 18.58
N ALA A 128 -30.34 16.83 19.84
CA ALA A 128 -28.99 17.19 20.25
C ALA A 128 -27.98 16.13 19.83
N GLN A 129 -26.71 16.55 19.68
CA GLN A 129 -25.62 15.64 19.35
C GLN A 129 -25.55 14.47 20.34
N ARG A 130 -25.57 13.25 19.81
CA ARG A 130 -25.59 12.03 20.62
C ARG A 130 -24.65 10.99 20.05
N ILE A 131 -23.91 10.34 20.94
CA ILE A 131 -23.15 9.14 20.59
C ILE A 131 -24.03 7.94 20.92
N THR A 132 -24.41 7.19 19.88
CA THR A 132 -25.11 5.93 20.01
C THR A 132 -24.09 4.80 20.03
N ARG A 133 -24.21 3.88 20.98
CA ARG A 133 -23.34 2.72 21.12
C ARG A 133 -24.17 1.46 21.00
N VAL A 134 -23.76 0.56 20.11
CA VAL A 134 -24.46 -0.69 19.82
C VAL A 134 -23.45 -1.84 19.96
N LEU A 135 -23.85 -2.84 20.73
CA LEU A 135 -23.08 -4.07 20.86
C LEU A 135 -23.39 -4.99 19.67
N VAL A 136 -22.36 -5.44 18.97
CA VAL A 136 -22.46 -6.23 17.74
C VAL A 136 -21.58 -7.47 17.84
N HIS A 137 -22.06 -8.61 17.35
CA HIS A 137 -21.27 -9.82 17.24
C HIS A 137 -21.01 -10.17 15.77
N ALA A 138 -19.75 -10.34 15.40
CA ALA A 138 -19.35 -10.77 14.07
C ALA A 138 -19.17 -12.31 14.06
N ASN A 139 -20.12 -13.04 13.45
CA ASN A 139 -20.13 -14.51 13.45
C ASN A 139 -19.69 -15.15 12.13
N GLN A 140 -20.28 -14.77 10.99
CA GLN A 140 -20.14 -15.54 9.74
C GLN A 140 -19.21 -14.88 8.70
N ASN A 141 -19.09 -13.55 8.69
CA ASN A 141 -18.35 -12.82 7.64
C ASN A 141 -17.24 -11.92 8.21
N ASP A 142 -16.86 -12.09 9.48
CA ASP A 142 -15.87 -11.25 10.16
C ASP A 142 -16.14 -9.73 10.08
N THR A 143 -17.39 -9.36 9.81
CA THR A 143 -17.83 -8.00 9.50
C THR A 143 -18.90 -7.59 10.51
N PRO A 144 -18.54 -6.90 11.60
CA PRO A 144 -19.53 -6.32 12.48
C PRO A 144 -20.32 -5.26 11.70
N GLN A 145 -21.64 -5.40 11.74
CA GLN A 145 -22.57 -4.56 11.00
C GLN A 145 -23.76 -4.18 11.87
N ILE A 146 -24.32 -3.02 11.58
CA ILE A 146 -25.57 -2.49 12.14
C ILE A 146 -26.48 -2.19 10.97
N THR A 147 -27.70 -2.72 10.99
CA THR A 147 -28.75 -2.34 10.06
C THR A 147 -29.91 -1.73 10.82
N ALA A 148 -30.36 -0.55 10.39
CA ALA A 148 -31.48 0.12 11.00
C ALA A 148 -32.33 0.87 9.98
N THR A 149 -33.58 1.09 10.34
CA THR A 149 -34.53 1.92 9.60
C THR A 149 -34.81 3.18 10.42
N SER A 150 -34.60 4.35 9.84
CA SER A 150 -34.86 5.64 10.47
C SER A 150 -36.18 6.25 10.01
N ALA A 151 -36.90 6.89 10.93
CA ALA A 151 -38.00 7.77 10.56
C ALA A 151 -37.43 8.95 9.76
N THR A 152 -37.93 9.14 8.55
CA THR A 152 -37.42 10.17 7.65
C THR A 152 -38.29 11.42 7.67
N PHE A 153 -37.68 12.55 7.31
CA PHE A 153 -38.39 13.79 7.03
C PHE A 153 -37.92 14.33 5.67
N GLN A 154 -38.72 15.22 5.10
CA GLN A 154 -38.38 15.91 3.86
C GLN A 154 -38.32 17.41 4.14
N PRO A 155 -37.13 18.04 4.13
CA PRO A 155 -37.01 19.48 4.31
C PRO A 155 -37.72 20.24 3.19
N SER A 156 -38.28 21.41 3.50
CA SER A 156 -38.82 22.30 2.47
C SER A 156 -37.71 22.74 1.51
N GLY A 157 -37.92 22.52 0.21
CA GLY A 157 -36.93 22.85 -0.83
C GLY A 157 -35.83 21.81 -1.05
N ASP A 158 -35.82 20.69 -0.31
CA ASP A 158 -34.95 19.54 -0.56
C ASP A 158 -35.76 18.37 -1.12
N ALA A 159 -35.36 17.83 -2.27
CA ALA A 159 -36.02 16.70 -2.90
C ALA A 159 -35.70 15.37 -2.19
N ARG A 160 -34.70 15.34 -1.30
CA ARG A 160 -34.25 14.12 -0.63
C ARG A 160 -35.08 13.85 0.62
N THR A 161 -35.30 12.58 0.85
CA THR A 161 -35.84 12.06 2.11
C THR A 161 -34.67 11.78 3.05
N LEU A 162 -34.61 12.50 4.18
CA LEU A 162 -33.50 12.50 5.11
C LEU A 162 -33.88 11.78 6.42
N GLY A 163 -33.04 10.86 6.85
CA GLY A 163 -33.14 10.17 8.13
C GLY A 163 -32.31 10.85 9.23
N ILE A 164 -31.41 10.10 9.84
CA ILE A 164 -30.40 10.64 10.75
C ILE A 164 -29.19 11.23 10.01
N ALA A 165 -28.62 12.31 10.52
CA ALA A 165 -27.32 12.82 10.10
C ALA A 165 -26.21 12.24 10.99
N VAL A 166 -25.20 11.64 10.36
CA VAL A 166 -24.06 10.99 11.02
C VAL A 166 -22.79 11.78 10.72
N THR A 167 -21.99 12.05 11.74
CA THR A 167 -20.74 12.83 11.65
C THR A 167 -19.50 12.01 11.96
N THR A 168 -19.61 10.98 12.78
CA THR A 168 -18.53 10.02 13.01
C THR A 168 -19.09 8.63 13.23
N ILE A 169 -18.33 7.61 12.85
CA ILE A 169 -18.56 6.20 13.24
C ILE A 169 -17.33 5.71 13.99
N GLY A 170 -17.48 4.66 14.77
CA GLY A 170 -16.37 4.07 15.51
C GLY A 170 -16.59 2.61 15.85
N LEU A 171 -15.49 1.93 16.15
CA LEU A 171 -15.44 0.50 16.40
C LEU A 171 -14.42 0.20 17.50
N GLN A 172 -14.86 -0.52 18.52
CA GLN A 172 -14.01 -0.98 19.63
C GLN A 172 -14.23 -2.48 19.86
N PRO A 173 -13.20 -3.33 19.86
CA PRO A 173 -13.36 -4.75 20.20
C PRO A 173 -13.58 -4.93 21.71
N LEU A 174 -14.37 -5.93 22.08
CA LEU A 174 -14.68 -6.30 23.45
C LEU A 174 -14.20 -7.73 23.74
N GLY A 175 -13.19 -7.86 24.59
CA GLY A 175 -12.80 -9.14 25.22
C GLY A 175 -11.97 -10.10 24.37
N THR A 176 -11.80 -9.88 23.06
CA THR A 176 -10.90 -10.68 22.22
C THR A 176 -9.62 -9.90 21.89
N PRO A 177 -8.42 -10.51 22.03
CA PRO A 177 -7.20 -9.90 21.52
C PRO A 177 -7.39 -9.60 20.03
N TRP A 178 -7.14 -8.35 19.68
CA TRP A 178 -7.35 -7.83 18.35
C TRP A 178 -6.56 -8.64 17.33
N ARG A 179 -7.21 -9.09 16.26
CA ARG A 179 -6.59 -10.02 15.30
C ARG A 179 -5.24 -9.53 14.76
N PRO A 180 -5.06 -8.23 14.44
CA PRO A 180 -3.75 -7.70 14.05
C PRO A 180 -2.65 -7.79 15.12
N THR A 181 -2.97 -7.63 16.42
CA THR A 181 -1.97 -7.80 17.49
C THR A 181 -1.60 -9.27 17.69
N LEU A 182 -2.55 -10.20 17.52
CA LEU A 182 -2.25 -11.62 17.45
C LEU A 182 -1.30 -11.92 16.29
N VAL A 183 -1.63 -11.44 15.08
CA VAL A 183 -0.81 -11.63 13.87
C VAL A 183 0.61 -11.07 14.05
N LEU A 184 0.77 -9.89 14.64
CA LEU A 184 2.08 -9.27 14.92
C LEU A 184 2.87 -10.05 15.99
N ALA A 185 2.22 -10.50 17.06
CA ALA A 185 2.85 -11.35 18.06
C ALA A 185 3.31 -12.69 17.45
N PHE A 186 2.52 -13.26 16.54
CA PHE A 186 2.90 -14.49 15.84
C PHE A 186 3.99 -14.29 14.79
N LEU A 187 4.02 -13.16 14.08
CA LEU A 187 5.12 -12.79 13.18
C LEU A 187 6.43 -12.66 13.98
N ALA A 188 6.37 -12.01 15.14
CA ALA A 188 7.50 -11.90 16.06
C ALA A 188 8.01 -13.28 16.51
N VAL A 189 7.11 -14.17 16.95
CA VAL A 189 7.44 -15.56 17.32
C VAL A 189 7.99 -16.35 16.12
N SER A 190 7.46 -16.14 14.91
CA SER A 190 7.88 -16.83 13.70
C SER A 190 9.29 -16.42 13.25
N LEU A 191 9.58 -15.11 13.26
CA LEU A 191 10.92 -14.59 12.97
C LEU A 191 11.94 -15.09 14.00
N PHE A 192 11.53 -15.20 15.27
CA PHE A 192 12.34 -15.77 16.33
C PHE A 192 12.60 -17.28 16.14
N GLY A 193 11.58 -18.05 15.75
CA GLY A 193 11.71 -19.46 15.39
C GLY A 193 12.68 -19.67 14.22
N CYS A 194 12.56 -18.88 13.15
CA CYS A 194 13.50 -18.91 12.03
C CYS A 194 14.93 -18.57 12.47
N TRP A 195 15.10 -17.58 13.33
CA TRP A 195 16.41 -17.24 13.89
C TRP A 195 17.01 -18.41 14.68
N LEU A 196 16.24 -19.06 15.56
CA LEU A 196 16.64 -20.26 16.33
C LEU A 196 17.06 -21.44 15.43
N ILE A 197 16.30 -21.71 14.37
CA ILE A 197 16.58 -22.76 13.39
C ILE A 197 17.91 -22.47 12.67
N THR A 198 18.14 -21.21 12.29
CA THR A 198 19.39 -20.82 11.60
C THR A 198 20.62 -20.81 12.50
N HIS A 199 20.45 -20.71 13.83
CA HIS A 199 21.55 -20.71 14.80
C HIS A 199 21.95 -22.09 15.36
N ARG A 200 21.65 -23.19 14.63
CA ARG A 200 22.15 -24.55 14.90
C ARG A 200 21.92 -25.05 16.33
N SER A 201 20.72 -24.92 16.87
CA SER A 201 20.32 -25.70 18.05
C SER A 201 20.00 -27.14 17.60
N ARG A 202 20.84 -28.12 17.96
CA ARG A 202 20.69 -29.56 17.63
C ARG A 202 19.56 -30.26 18.41
N ILE A 203 18.68 -29.53 19.07
CA ILE A 203 17.65 -30.07 19.96
C ILE A 203 16.32 -30.03 19.20
N LEU A 204 15.45 -31.03 19.42
CA LEU A 204 14.08 -31.31 18.92
C LEU A 204 13.10 -30.12 18.67
N ILE A 205 13.52 -28.89 18.93
CA ILE A 205 12.77 -27.63 18.86
C ILE A 205 12.46 -27.17 17.42
N PRO A 206 13.30 -27.36 16.38
CA PRO A 206 12.93 -27.09 14.97
C PRO A 206 11.74 -27.93 14.49
N PHE A 207 11.55 -29.13 15.06
CA PHE A 207 10.47 -30.02 14.70
C PHE A 207 9.15 -29.59 15.35
N VAL A 208 9.18 -29.17 16.62
CA VAL A 208 8.02 -28.59 17.33
C VAL A 208 7.67 -27.20 16.78
N ALA A 209 8.67 -26.36 16.47
CA ALA A 209 8.48 -25.08 15.80
C ALA A 209 7.99 -25.26 14.36
N GLY A 210 8.42 -26.33 13.67
CA GLY A 210 7.95 -26.77 12.36
C GLY A 210 6.51 -27.30 12.35
N ILE A 211 6.11 -28.03 13.41
CA ILE A 211 4.74 -28.50 13.63
C ILE A 211 3.83 -27.34 14.02
N LEU A 212 4.27 -26.42 14.88
CA LEU A 212 3.58 -25.14 15.11
C LEU A 212 3.50 -24.31 13.82
N TRP A 213 4.53 -24.36 12.97
CA TRP A 213 4.55 -23.78 11.62
C TRP A 213 3.59 -24.44 10.61
N LEU A 214 3.14 -25.67 10.85
CA LEU A 214 2.18 -26.40 10.00
C LEU A 214 0.75 -26.29 10.56
N LEU A 215 0.61 -26.34 11.88
CA LEU A 215 -0.67 -26.21 12.58
C LEU A 215 -1.20 -24.76 12.56
N PHE A 216 -0.32 -23.76 12.43
CA PHE A 216 -0.70 -22.35 12.48
C PHE A 216 -1.26 -21.79 11.15
N PRO A 217 -0.65 -22.07 9.96
CA PRO A 217 -1.35 -21.94 8.71
C PRO A 217 -2.60 -22.80 8.74
N GLY A 218 -2.62 -23.99 9.35
CA GLY A 218 -3.83 -24.82 9.53
C GLY A 218 -4.97 -24.13 10.29
N TRP A 219 -4.68 -23.36 11.34
CA TRP A 219 -5.68 -22.63 12.13
C TRP A 219 -6.22 -21.37 11.43
N ILE A 220 -5.33 -20.66 10.72
CA ILE A 220 -5.69 -19.52 9.85
C ILE A 220 -6.38 -20.02 8.55
N ALA A 221 -5.97 -21.18 8.04
CA ALA A 221 -6.52 -21.92 6.89
C ALA A 221 -7.91 -22.48 7.18
N LEU A 222 -8.17 -22.88 8.43
CA LEU A 222 -9.50 -23.30 8.87
C LEU A 222 -10.54 -22.17 8.79
N HIS A 223 -10.12 -20.91 8.59
CA HIS A 223 -11.01 -19.75 8.57
C HIS A 223 -10.87 -18.87 7.30
N SER A 224 -10.05 -19.22 6.32
CA SER A 224 -9.96 -18.53 5.02
C SER A 224 -9.28 -19.40 3.95
N GLU A 225 -10.08 -19.95 3.03
CA GLU A 225 -9.59 -20.79 1.91
C GLU A 225 -8.63 -20.05 0.97
N LEU A 226 -8.76 -18.72 0.87
CA LEU A 226 -7.94 -17.88 -0.02
C LEU A 226 -6.53 -17.64 0.53
N LEU A 227 -6.36 -17.60 1.85
CA LEU A 227 -5.04 -17.51 2.47
C LEU A 227 -4.24 -18.78 2.25
N ILE A 228 -4.91 -19.94 2.22
CA ILE A 228 -4.29 -21.20 1.79
C ILE A 228 -3.76 -21.03 0.38
N ALA A 229 -4.57 -20.52 -0.55
CA ALA A 229 -4.15 -20.32 -1.93
C ALA A 229 -2.98 -19.33 -2.07
N LEU A 230 -3.04 -18.16 -1.42
CA LEU A 230 -1.97 -17.15 -1.48
C LEU A 230 -0.68 -17.60 -0.77
N SER A 231 -0.80 -18.32 0.33
CA SER A 231 0.33 -18.90 1.06
C SER A 231 0.98 -20.03 0.27
N LEU A 232 0.17 -20.90 -0.34
CA LEU A 232 0.64 -21.92 -1.27
C LEU A 232 1.29 -21.28 -2.49
N PHE A 233 0.75 -20.18 -3.02
CA PHE A 233 1.31 -19.48 -4.17
C PHE A 233 2.65 -18.81 -3.81
N GLY A 234 2.73 -18.14 -2.66
CA GLY A 234 3.99 -17.60 -2.13
C GLY A 234 5.02 -18.70 -1.84
N TRP A 235 4.57 -19.87 -1.38
CA TRP A 235 5.41 -21.05 -1.18
C TRP A 235 5.87 -21.66 -2.51
N VAL A 236 5.00 -21.77 -3.52
CA VAL A 236 5.34 -22.22 -4.89
C VAL A 236 6.32 -21.26 -5.55
N ILE A 237 6.15 -19.95 -5.39
CA ILE A 237 7.12 -18.95 -5.86
C ILE A 237 8.45 -19.11 -5.11
N GLY A 238 8.42 -19.20 -3.78
CA GLY A 238 9.62 -19.34 -2.96
C GLY A 238 10.41 -20.62 -3.26
N THR A 239 9.71 -21.76 -3.40
CA THR A 239 10.29 -23.08 -3.71
C THR A 239 10.70 -23.21 -5.17
N GLY A 240 9.88 -22.74 -6.11
CA GLY A 240 10.21 -22.66 -7.53
C GLY A 240 11.43 -21.76 -7.78
N TRP A 241 11.55 -20.66 -7.02
CA TRP A 241 12.74 -19.81 -7.05
C TRP A 241 13.95 -20.47 -6.41
N LEU A 242 13.78 -21.22 -5.30
CA LEU A 242 14.84 -22.03 -4.71
C LEU A 242 15.36 -23.10 -5.69
N TYR A 243 14.44 -23.74 -6.41
CA TYR A 243 14.74 -24.73 -7.45
C TYR A 243 15.49 -24.10 -8.63
N LEU A 244 15.03 -22.94 -9.12
CA LEU A 244 15.72 -22.18 -10.17
C LEU A 244 17.11 -21.71 -9.71
N ALA A 245 17.24 -21.25 -8.47
CA ALA A 245 18.52 -20.83 -7.88
C ALA A 245 19.51 -21.99 -7.75
N GLN A 246 19.05 -23.18 -7.37
CA GLN A 246 19.86 -24.40 -7.34
C GLN A 246 20.31 -24.80 -8.75
N ARG A 247 19.42 -24.71 -9.74
CA ARG A 247 19.74 -25.01 -11.15
C ARG A 247 20.69 -24.01 -11.80
N TRP A 248 20.74 -22.78 -11.29
CA TRP A 248 21.59 -21.70 -11.81
C TRP A 248 22.86 -21.44 -10.98
N HIS A 249 23.24 -22.36 -10.07
CA HIS A 249 24.47 -22.33 -9.27
C HIS A 249 24.80 -20.97 -8.63
N THR A 250 23.79 -20.21 -8.27
CA THR A 250 23.95 -18.86 -7.76
C THR A 250 23.71 -18.91 -6.25
N ASP A 251 24.62 -18.33 -5.48
CA ASP A 251 24.65 -18.32 -4.00
C ASP A 251 23.52 -17.44 -3.42
N ILE A 252 22.28 -17.86 -3.67
CA ILE A 252 21.06 -17.04 -3.54
C ILE A 252 20.31 -17.34 -2.23
N THR A 253 20.80 -18.19 -1.32
CA THR A 253 20.02 -18.67 -0.15
C THR A 253 19.40 -17.55 0.73
N THR A 254 20.00 -16.36 0.77
CA THR A 254 19.53 -15.20 1.55
C THR A 254 18.36 -14.45 0.88
N MET A 255 18.27 -14.43 -0.46
CA MET A 255 17.31 -13.61 -1.20
C MET A 255 15.86 -14.12 -1.14
N PRO A 256 15.55 -15.43 -1.35
CA PRO A 256 14.19 -15.94 -1.24
C PRO A 256 13.67 -15.73 0.18
N ARG A 257 14.53 -15.84 1.20
CA ARG A 257 14.13 -15.63 2.60
C ARG A 257 13.70 -14.19 2.86
N ILE A 258 14.47 -13.22 2.35
CA ILE A 258 14.15 -11.79 2.47
C ILE A 258 12.85 -11.50 1.74
N VAL A 259 12.74 -11.90 0.47
CA VAL A 259 11.54 -11.62 -0.35
C VAL A 259 10.30 -12.33 0.19
N VAL A 260 10.41 -13.60 0.62
CA VAL A 260 9.29 -14.35 1.20
C VAL A 260 8.85 -13.71 2.51
N GLY A 261 9.77 -13.44 3.45
CA GLY A 261 9.40 -12.79 4.73
C GLY A 261 8.76 -11.41 4.53
N MET A 262 9.22 -10.70 3.51
CA MET A 262 8.66 -9.42 3.06
C MET A 262 7.22 -9.58 2.52
N VAL A 263 7.01 -10.43 1.52
CA VAL A 263 5.68 -10.74 0.97
C VAL A 263 4.72 -11.13 2.09
N TRP A 264 5.14 -12.00 3.00
CA TRP A 264 4.32 -12.39 4.14
C TRP A 264 3.95 -11.21 5.03
N ALA A 265 4.90 -10.34 5.38
CA ALA A 265 4.60 -9.17 6.20
C ALA A 265 3.55 -8.24 5.55
N GLN A 266 3.63 -8.01 4.24
CA GLN A 266 2.63 -7.21 3.52
C GLN A 266 1.29 -7.93 3.37
N LEU A 267 1.27 -9.23 3.06
CA LEU A 267 0.02 -10.00 2.98
C LEU A 267 -0.71 -10.02 4.33
N LEU A 268 0.03 -10.12 5.44
CA LEU A 268 -0.54 -10.01 6.78
C LEU A 268 -1.11 -8.61 7.07
N ALA A 269 -0.48 -7.55 6.57
CA ALA A 269 -0.98 -6.20 6.71
C ALA A 269 -2.26 -5.92 5.89
N LEU A 270 -2.51 -6.66 4.80
CA LEU A 270 -3.77 -6.58 4.02
C LEU A 270 -5.00 -7.07 4.80
N TRP A 271 -4.80 -7.76 5.92
CA TRP A 271 -5.88 -8.22 6.80
C TRP A 271 -6.27 -7.20 7.87
N SER A 272 -5.68 -6.02 7.85
CA SER A 272 -6.12 -4.94 8.70
C SER A 272 -7.47 -4.40 8.18
N PRO A 273 -8.51 -4.26 9.03
CA PRO A 273 -9.82 -3.68 8.65
C PRO A 273 -9.70 -2.24 8.15
N TYR A 274 -8.52 -1.64 8.32
CA TYR A 274 -8.18 -0.28 7.93
C TYR A 274 -7.67 -0.16 6.50
N THR A 275 -7.61 -1.28 5.76
CA THR A 275 -7.16 -1.29 4.35
C THR A 275 -8.30 -1.14 3.35
N HIS A 276 -9.54 -0.96 3.79
CA HIS A 276 -10.66 -0.67 2.89
C HIS A 276 -10.70 0.81 2.55
N SER A 277 -10.30 1.15 1.34
CA SER A 277 -10.43 2.49 0.77
C SER A 277 -11.41 2.52 -0.40
N SER A 278 -11.98 3.68 -0.68
CA SER A 278 -12.82 3.93 -1.86
C SER A 278 -12.10 3.61 -3.17
N ASP A 279 -10.78 3.76 -3.21
CA ASP A 279 -9.92 3.42 -4.35
C ASP A 279 -9.94 1.91 -4.65
N ILE A 280 -9.83 1.07 -3.63
CA ILE A 280 -9.87 -0.39 -3.81
C ILE A 280 -11.25 -0.85 -4.30
N ALA A 281 -12.33 -0.27 -3.79
CA ALA A 281 -13.68 -0.56 -4.28
C ALA A 281 -13.86 -0.17 -5.76
N MET A 282 -13.29 0.97 -6.17
CA MET A 282 -13.24 1.36 -7.58
C MET A 282 -12.48 0.31 -8.43
N HIS A 283 -11.33 -0.18 -7.95
CA HIS A 283 -10.57 -1.22 -8.65
C HIS A 283 -11.32 -2.55 -8.76
N VAL A 284 -12.04 -2.98 -7.72
CA VAL A 284 -12.91 -4.16 -7.76
C VAL A 284 -14.03 -3.97 -8.78
N ARG A 285 -14.63 -2.78 -8.85
CA ARG A 285 -15.64 -2.47 -9.87
C ARG A 285 -15.05 -2.57 -11.29
N MET A 286 -13.87 -2.00 -11.53
CA MET A 286 -13.21 -2.07 -12.84
C MET A 286 -12.83 -3.49 -13.23
N LEU A 287 -12.37 -4.31 -12.29
CA LEU A 287 -12.13 -5.74 -12.52
C LEU A 287 -13.41 -6.45 -12.95
N ASN A 288 -14.52 -6.21 -12.25
CA ASN A 288 -15.83 -6.76 -12.60
C ASN A 288 -16.34 -6.27 -13.97
N GLN A 289 -15.96 -5.07 -14.39
CA GLN A 289 -16.26 -4.57 -15.74
C GLN A 289 -15.42 -5.28 -16.81
N VAL A 290 -14.13 -5.56 -16.55
CA VAL A 290 -13.30 -6.40 -17.45
C VAL A 290 -13.87 -7.80 -17.60
N LEU A 291 -14.33 -8.41 -16.50
CA LEU A 291 -14.99 -9.73 -16.56
C LEU A 291 -16.27 -9.72 -17.44
N LYS A 292 -16.89 -8.55 -17.62
CA LYS A 292 -18.04 -8.32 -18.52
C LYS A 292 -17.62 -7.94 -19.95
N GLY A 293 -16.33 -7.93 -20.26
CA GLY A 293 -15.79 -7.59 -21.58
C GLY A 293 -15.58 -6.10 -21.85
N GLN A 294 -15.71 -5.23 -20.84
CA GLN A 294 -15.40 -3.80 -20.99
C GLN A 294 -13.89 -3.59 -20.85
N LEU A 295 -13.27 -2.82 -21.74
CA LEU A 295 -11.81 -2.55 -21.72
C LEU A 295 -11.44 -1.07 -21.74
N LEU A 296 -12.43 -0.20 -21.94
CA LEU A 296 -12.27 1.25 -21.97
C LEU A 296 -12.88 1.82 -20.70
N PHE A 297 -12.01 2.32 -19.81
CA PHE A 297 -12.42 2.85 -18.52
C PHE A 297 -12.03 4.29 -18.34
N THR A 298 -12.86 5.01 -17.61
CA THR A 298 -12.53 6.29 -17.03
C THR A 298 -12.73 6.22 -15.52
N ALA A 299 -11.82 6.81 -14.76
CA ALA A 299 -12.06 7.12 -13.36
C ALA A 299 -12.22 8.63 -13.21
N GLN A 300 -13.12 9.04 -12.32
CA GLN A 300 -13.11 10.40 -11.83
C GLN A 300 -12.06 10.50 -10.73
N LEU A 301 -11.08 11.38 -10.92
CA LEU A 301 -10.05 11.65 -9.93
C LEU A 301 -10.65 12.40 -8.72
N PRO A 302 -10.05 12.29 -7.53
CA PRO A 302 -10.52 13.05 -6.37
C PRO A 302 -10.20 14.55 -6.50
N CYS A 303 -10.75 15.40 -5.63
CA CYS A 303 -10.60 16.86 -5.74
C CYS A 303 -9.15 17.34 -5.57
N GLU A 304 -8.32 16.63 -4.78
CA GLU A 304 -6.87 16.89 -4.66
C GLU A 304 -6.17 16.65 -6.00
N ALA A 305 -6.77 15.82 -6.84
CA ALA A 305 -6.40 15.58 -8.22
C ALA A 305 -7.34 16.31 -9.21
N SER A 306 -7.80 17.50 -8.82
CA SER A 306 -8.56 18.44 -9.66
C SER A 306 -9.86 17.89 -10.23
N ALA A 307 -10.37 16.78 -9.70
CA ALA A 307 -11.64 16.16 -10.10
C ALA A 307 -11.78 15.86 -11.60
N PHE A 308 -10.67 15.67 -12.32
CA PHE A 308 -10.72 15.36 -13.75
C PHE A 308 -11.19 13.93 -14.00
N ILE A 309 -11.83 13.71 -15.15
CA ILE A 309 -12.07 12.36 -15.66
C ILE A 309 -10.78 11.93 -16.38
N SER A 310 -10.18 10.83 -15.92
CA SER A 310 -8.93 10.31 -16.46
C SER A 310 -9.13 8.92 -17.05
N PRO A 311 -8.54 8.60 -18.22
CA PRO A 311 -8.49 7.26 -18.75
C PRO A 311 -7.81 6.32 -17.76
N TYR A 312 -8.36 5.11 -17.59
CA TYR A 312 -7.85 4.14 -16.63
C TYR A 312 -7.48 2.83 -17.33
N PRO A 313 -6.20 2.65 -17.75
CA PRO A 313 -5.78 1.51 -18.53
C PRO A 313 -6.15 0.14 -17.91
N PRO A 314 -6.56 -0.85 -18.72
CA PRO A 314 -7.17 -2.07 -18.21
C PRO A 314 -6.18 -3.16 -17.78
N LEU A 315 -4.86 -2.94 -17.94
CA LEU A 315 -3.87 -4.02 -17.88
C LEU A 315 -3.92 -4.80 -16.56
N THR A 316 -3.94 -4.12 -15.42
CA THR A 316 -4.01 -4.77 -14.10
C THR A 316 -5.21 -5.70 -14.00
N TYR A 317 -6.37 -5.26 -14.49
CA TYR A 317 -7.60 -6.02 -14.43
C TYR A 317 -7.58 -7.20 -15.41
N ILE A 318 -7.02 -7.03 -16.61
CA ILE A 318 -6.83 -8.13 -17.57
C ILE A 318 -5.92 -9.20 -16.97
N MET A 319 -4.82 -8.79 -16.31
CA MET A 319 -3.90 -9.74 -15.65
C MET A 319 -4.57 -10.48 -14.50
N MET A 320 -5.46 -9.82 -13.75
CA MET A 320 -6.13 -10.41 -12.59
C MET A 320 -7.44 -11.14 -12.92
N ALA A 321 -8.03 -10.90 -14.10
CA ALA A 321 -9.29 -11.50 -14.51
C ALA A 321 -9.30 -13.04 -14.40
N PRO A 322 -8.27 -13.80 -14.82
CA PRO A 322 -8.27 -15.26 -14.67
C PRO A 322 -8.37 -15.72 -13.22
N PHE A 323 -7.76 -15.00 -12.28
CA PHE A 323 -7.83 -15.31 -10.85
C PHE A 323 -9.16 -14.87 -10.23
N ALA A 324 -9.76 -13.80 -10.75
CA ALA A 324 -11.06 -13.32 -10.32
C ALA A 324 -12.21 -14.26 -10.69
N LEU A 325 -12.00 -15.20 -11.63
CA LEU A 325 -12.97 -16.26 -11.95
C LEU A 325 -13.10 -17.33 -10.86
N ILE A 326 -12.20 -17.36 -9.87
CA ILE A 326 -12.22 -18.34 -8.77
C ILE A 326 -13.36 -18.04 -7.78
N SER A 327 -13.76 -16.78 -7.62
CA SER A 327 -14.83 -16.37 -6.71
C SER A 327 -15.60 -15.19 -7.28
N HIS A 328 -16.91 -15.13 -7.05
CA HIS A 328 -17.74 -13.98 -7.41
C HIS A 328 -17.87 -12.94 -6.29
N ASP A 329 -17.26 -13.19 -5.13
CA ASP A 329 -17.30 -12.27 -3.99
C ASP A 329 -16.31 -11.10 -4.19
N SER A 330 -16.82 -9.88 -4.07
CA SER A 330 -16.06 -8.63 -4.16
C SER A 330 -14.90 -8.56 -3.19
N THR A 331 -15.04 -9.22 -2.04
CA THR A 331 -14.03 -9.32 -0.99
C THR A 331 -12.81 -10.12 -1.48
N TYR A 332 -13.07 -11.22 -2.19
CA TYR A 332 -12.02 -12.03 -2.82
C TYR A 332 -11.35 -11.25 -3.95
N HIS A 333 -12.11 -10.50 -4.73
CA HIS A 333 -11.56 -9.64 -5.78
C HIS A 333 -10.63 -8.56 -5.23
N GLN A 334 -10.99 -7.93 -4.11
CA GLN A 334 -10.11 -6.99 -3.41
C GLN A 334 -8.78 -7.64 -3.01
N LEU A 335 -8.84 -8.85 -2.43
CA LEU A 335 -7.66 -9.60 -2.02
C LEU A 335 -6.80 -10.04 -3.21
N ILE A 336 -7.41 -10.43 -4.33
CA ILE A 336 -6.70 -10.76 -5.57
C ILE A 336 -5.95 -9.53 -6.10
N LEU A 337 -6.59 -8.37 -6.13
CA LEU A 337 -6.00 -7.14 -6.64
C LEU A 337 -4.86 -6.63 -5.75
N THR A 338 -5.07 -6.61 -4.43
CA THR A 338 -4.06 -6.13 -3.46
C THR A 338 -2.94 -7.15 -3.26
N GLY A 339 -3.27 -8.43 -3.09
CA GLY A 339 -2.31 -9.53 -3.00
C GLY A 339 -1.50 -9.70 -4.28
N GLY A 340 -2.13 -9.53 -5.45
CA GLY A 340 -1.44 -9.50 -6.73
C GLY A 340 -0.43 -8.36 -6.84
N ALA A 341 -0.72 -7.18 -6.28
CA ALA A 341 0.24 -6.07 -6.21
C ALA A 341 1.48 -6.43 -5.38
N VAL A 342 1.28 -7.03 -4.20
CA VAL A 342 2.37 -7.49 -3.31
C VAL A 342 3.24 -8.52 -4.02
N VAL A 343 2.62 -9.51 -4.66
CA VAL A 343 3.33 -10.56 -5.40
C VAL A 343 4.10 -9.96 -6.59
N LEU A 344 3.48 -9.05 -7.34
CA LEU A 344 4.14 -8.42 -8.48
C LEU A 344 5.31 -7.54 -8.04
N GLN A 345 5.18 -6.81 -6.93
CA GLN A 345 6.28 -6.05 -6.34
C GLN A 345 7.45 -6.98 -5.98
N ALA A 346 7.16 -8.12 -5.35
CA ALA A 346 8.18 -9.11 -5.02
C ALA A 346 8.89 -9.65 -6.27
N ILE A 347 8.14 -9.96 -7.33
CA ILE A 347 8.71 -10.36 -8.63
C ILE A 347 9.60 -9.26 -9.21
N ALA A 348 9.15 -7.99 -9.16
CA ALA A 348 9.91 -6.85 -9.64
C ALA A 348 11.24 -6.70 -8.90
N LEU A 349 11.21 -6.77 -7.57
CA LEU A 349 12.41 -6.72 -6.72
C LEU A 349 13.32 -7.92 -6.93
N CYS A 350 12.77 -9.12 -7.13
CA CYS A 350 13.53 -10.33 -7.48
C CYS A 350 14.28 -10.16 -8.79
N TYR A 351 13.60 -9.65 -9.81
CA TYR A 351 14.20 -9.42 -11.11
C TYR A 351 15.27 -8.31 -11.05
N SER A 352 14.98 -7.20 -10.36
CA SER A 352 16.00 -6.17 -10.10
C SER A 352 17.21 -6.73 -9.36
N TYR A 353 17.03 -7.56 -8.32
CA TYR A 353 18.15 -8.22 -7.63
C TYR A 353 19.01 -9.01 -8.62
N HIS A 354 18.39 -9.83 -9.48
CA HIS A 354 19.10 -10.61 -10.48
C HIS A 354 19.93 -9.71 -11.41
N VAL A 355 19.33 -8.67 -11.96
CA VAL A 355 20.01 -7.71 -12.85
C VAL A 355 21.14 -6.97 -12.13
N LEU A 356 20.93 -6.51 -10.91
CA LEU A 356 21.96 -5.85 -10.09
C LEU A 356 23.16 -6.77 -9.83
N ARG A 357 22.92 -8.08 -9.64
CA ARG A 357 23.99 -9.08 -9.46
C ARG A 357 24.76 -9.35 -10.75
N GLN A 358 24.13 -9.33 -11.93
CA GLN A 358 24.83 -9.42 -13.22
C GLN A 358 25.84 -8.27 -13.41
N HIS A 359 25.52 -7.08 -12.88
CA HIS A 359 26.41 -5.92 -12.88
C HIS A 359 27.39 -5.88 -11.69
N GLN A 360 27.64 -7.04 -11.06
CA GLN A 360 28.65 -7.26 -10.02
C GLN A 360 28.50 -6.39 -8.77
N LEU A 361 27.29 -5.89 -8.47
CA LEU A 361 27.07 -5.20 -7.20
C LEU A 361 27.31 -6.15 -6.02
N PRO A 362 28.02 -5.72 -4.96
CA PRO A 362 28.27 -6.56 -3.79
C PRO A 362 26.97 -7.09 -3.19
N LEU A 363 26.93 -8.37 -2.81
CA LEU A 363 25.73 -9.02 -2.26
C LEU A 363 25.06 -8.18 -1.15
N ARG A 364 25.86 -7.63 -0.23
CA ARG A 364 25.36 -6.78 0.86
C ARG A 364 24.64 -5.52 0.35
N ALA A 365 25.17 -4.86 -0.68
CA ALA A 365 24.51 -3.68 -1.26
C ALA A 365 23.17 -4.07 -1.88
N VAL A 366 23.10 -5.20 -2.59
CA VAL A 366 21.84 -5.67 -3.19
C VAL A 366 20.84 -6.13 -2.12
N SER A 367 21.29 -6.77 -1.04
CA SER A 367 20.42 -7.13 0.09
C SER A 367 19.88 -5.90 0.82
N LEU A 368 20.70 -4.87 1.02
CA LEU A 368 20.26 -3.59 1.57
C LEU A 368 19.27 -2.88 0.63
N PHE A 369 19.48 -2.94 -0.68
CA PHE A 369 18.55 -2.41 -1.66
C PHE A 369 17.18 -3.09 -1.54
N LEU A 370 17.14 -4.42 -1.48
CA LEU A 370 15.88 -5.17 -1.29
C LEU A 370 15.16 -4.72 -0.01
N LEU A 371 15.91 -4.58 1.09
CA LEU A 371 15.35 -4.12 2.37
C LEU A 371 14.75 -2.72 2.29
N LEU A 372 15.50 -1.75 1.76
CA LEU A 372 15.08 -0.36 1.66
C LEU A 372 13.96 -0.15 0.63
N ALA A 373 14.00 -0.87 -0.50
CA ALA A 373 12.98 -0.77 -1.54
C ALA A 373 11.65 -1.41 -1.11
N PHE A 374 11.70 -2.41 -0.23
CA PHE A 374 10.51 -3.07 0.29
C PHE A 374 9.81 -2.29 1.40
N ILE A 375 10.57 -1.75 2.36
CA ILE A 375 10.02 -0.97 3.50
C ILE A 375 9.66 0.47 3.08
N ASN A 376 9.53 0.72 1.78
CA ASN A 376 9.30 2.04 1.25
C ASN A 376 7.84 2.47 1.45
N ALA A 377 7.60 3.45 2.32
CA ALA A 377 6.24 3.84 2.69
C ALA A 377 5.35 4.29 1.54
N PRO A 378 5.80 5.07 0.54
CA PRO A 378 5.01 5.33 -0.66
C PRO A 378 4.37 4.08 -1.27
N LEU A 379 5.10 2.97 -1.31
CA LEU A 379 4.62 1.71 -1.89
C LEU A 379 3.72 0.93 -0.92
N LEU A 380 4.07 0.89 0.37
CA LEU A 380 3.20 0.31 1.39
C LEU A 380 1.86 1.06 1.46
N ARG A 381 1.89 2.39 1.44
CA ARG A 381 0.70 3.24 1.37
C ARG A 381 -0.13 2.92 0.13
N ALA A 382 0.52 2.80 -1.03
CA ALA A 382 -0.15 2.52 -2.29
C ALA A 382 -0.90 1.18 -2.32
N ILE A 383 -0.38 0.20 -1.59
CA ILE A 383 -0.96 -1.14 -1.48
C ILE A 383 -2.06 -1.17 -0.41
N HIS A 384 -1.86 -0.50 0.72
CA HIS A 384 -2.71 -0.66 1.91
C HIS A 384 -3.80 0.41 2.10
N ILE A 385 -3.58 1.65 1.65
CA ILE A 385 -4.47 2.79 1.96
C ILE A 385 -5.17 3.30 0.69
N GLY A 386 -4.87 2.72 -0.48
CA GLY A 386 -5.31 3.17 -1.80
C GLY A 386 -4.12 3.65 -2.64
N GLU A 387 -4.35 4.01 -3.89
CA GLU A 387 -3.36 4.19 -4.97
C GLU A 387 -2.88 2.90 -5.64
N LEU A 388 -3.73 1.88 -5.69
CA LEU A 388 -3.34 0.53 -6.08
C LEU A 388 -2.81 0.45 -7.53
N SER A 389 -3.34 1.25 -8.45
CA SER A 389 -2.82 1.37 -9.82
C SER A 389 -1.35 1.80 -9.88
N ASN A 390 -0.90 2.66 -8.95
CA ASN A 390 0.49 3.08 -8.89
C ASN A 390 1.38 1.96 -8.36
N ALA A 391 0.94 1.20 -7.36
CA ALA A 391 1.70 0.04 -6.87
C ALA A 391 1.92 -1.01 -7.98
N TRP A 392 0.85 -1.32 -8.72
CA TRP A 392 0.92 -2.20 -9.88
C TRP A 392 1.83 -1.64 -10.97
N GLY A 393 1.52 -0.45 -11.47
CA GLY A 393 2.25 0.14 -12.58
C GLY A 393 3.71 0.41 -12.26
N GLN A 394 4.05 0.78 -11.02
CA GLN A 394 5.43 0.93 -10.60
C GLN A 394 6.17 -0.41 -10.58
N SER A 395 5.53 -1.49 -10.12
CA SER A 395 6.15 -2.81 -10.13
C SER A 395 6.47 -3.26 -11.57
N ILE A 396 5.55 -3.02 -12.52
CA ILE A 396 5.79 -3.29 -13.96
C ILE A 396 6.88 -2.36 -14.52
N THR A 397 6.88 -1.08 -14.14
CA THR A 397 7.91 -0.11 -14.53
C THR A 397 9.29 -0.51 -14.05
N LEU A 398 9.40 -0.99 -12.81
CA LEU A 398 10.66 -1.49 -12.25
C LEU A 398 11.14 -2.74 -13.03
N ILE A 399 10.23 -3.65 -13.41
CA ILE A 399 10.55 -4.79 -14.29
C ILE A 399 11.04 -4.29 -15.64
N ALA A 400 10.30 -3.39 -16.30
CA ALA A 400 10.64 -2.83 -17.60
C ALA A 400 12.03 -2.18 -17.57
N MET A 401 12.26 -1.26 -16.63
CA MET A 401 13.54 -0.57 -16.46
C MET A 401 14.69 -1.53 -16.10
N SER A 402 14.43 -2.59 -15.33
CA SER A 402 15.42 -3.65 -15.07
C SER A 402 15.72 -4.46 -16.34
N CYS A 403 14.73 -4.69 -17.21
CA CYS A 403 14.87 -5.40 -18.48
C CYS A 403 15.75 -4.63 -19.49
N TRP A 404 15.73 -3.30 -19.44
CA TRP A 404 16.64 -2.44 -20.22
C TRP A 404 18.09 -2.50 -19.73
N LEU A 405 18.33 -2.91 -18.49
CA LEU A 405 19.66 -3.12 -17.91
C LEU A 405 20.17 -4.56 -18.04
N ASP A 406 19.26 -5.53 -18.13
CA ASP A 406 19.57 -6.96 -18.20
C ASP A 406 20.32 -7.30 -19.50
N ARG A 407 21.50 -7.92 -19.37
CA ARG A 407 22.33 -8.30 -20.52
C ARG A 407 21.75 -9.48 -21.30
N HIS A 408 20.85 -10.25 -20.67
CA HIS A 408 20.23 -11.43 -21.25
C HIS A 408 18.79 -11.17 -21.72
N ALA A 409 18.26 -9.97 -21.51
CA ALA A 409 16.93 -9.62 -22.00
C ALA A 409 16.91 -9.49 -23.52
N THR A 410 15.99 -10.21 -24.16
CA THR A 410 15.73 -10.04 -25.59
C THR A 410 15.01 -8.71 -25.84
N ARG A 411 15.16 -8.16 -27.05
CA ARG A 411 14.47 -6.92 -27.46
C ARG A 411 12.95 -7.05 -27.32
N GLN A 412 12.41 -8.23 -27.64
CA GLN A 412 10.98 -8.52 -27.49
C GLN A 412 10.53 -8.36 -26.02
N ARG A 413 11.29 -8.90 -25.05
CA ARG A 413 10.97 -8.74 -23.62
C ARG A 413 10.99 -7.28 -23.20
N GLN A 414 11.96 -6.51 -23.66
CA GLN A 414 12.04 -5.07 -23.37
C GLN A 414 10.81 -4.31 -23.90
N ILE A 415 10.39 -4.59 -25.14
CA ILE A 415 9.21 -3.99 -25.76
C ILE A 415 7.93 -4.39 -25.01
N VAL A 416 7.77 -5.68 -24.70
CA VAL A 416 6.59 -6.20 -23.99
C VAL A 416 6.45 -5.56 -22.62
N TRP A 417 7.49 -5.59 -21.79
CA TRP A 417 7.43 -5.03 -20.44
C TRP A 417 7.25 -3.51 -20.44
N THR A 418 7.88 -2.81 -21.38
CA THR A 418 7.72 -1.36 -21.51
C THR A 418 6.30 -1.00 -21.95
N THR A 419 5.74 -1.75 -22.91
CA THR A 419 4.34 -1.61 -23.34
C THR A 419 3.38 -1.86 -22.17
N MET A 420 3.58 -2.94 -21.43
CA MET A 420 2.78 -3.25 -20.25
C MET A 420 2.85 -2.10 -19.23
N ALA A 421 4.04 -1.54 -18.97
CA ALA A 421 4.16 -0.41 -18.06
C ALA A 421 3.43 0.85 -18.57
N LEU A 422 3.46 1.13 -19.87
CA LEU A 422 2.68 2.22 -20.51
C LEU A 422 1.16 2.00 -20.52
N LEU A 423 0.70 0.75 -20.38
CA LEU A 423 -0.71 0.39 -20.28
C LEU A 423 -1.15 0.11 -18.84
N SER A 424 -0.31 0.43 -17.85
CA SER A 424 -0.63 0.15 -16.43
C SER A 424 -1.42 1.29 -15.79
N HIS A 425 -0.95 2.52 -15.94
CA HIS A 425 -1.57 3.72 -15.40
C HIS A 425 -0.99 4.97 -16.08
N THR A 426 -1.79 6.03 -16.23
CA THR A 426 -1.42 7.26 -16.93
C THR A 426 -0.22 7.95 -16.28
N GLY A 427 -0.22 8.10 -14.95
CA GLY A 427 0.91 8.66 -14.21
C GLY A 427 2.18 7.85 -14.39
N VAL A 428 2.09 6.52 -14.26
CA VAL A 428 3.21 5.60 -14.45
C VAL A 428 3.79 5.70 -15.87
N SER A 429 2.93 5.85 -16.87
CA SER A 429 3.34 5.99 -18.28
C SER A 429 4.19 7.24 -18.49
N VAL A 430 3.79 8.37 -17.90
CA VAL A 430 4.56 9.63 -17.96
C VAL A 430 5.89 9.48 -17.24
N SER A 431 5.92 8.90 -16.03
CA SER A 431 7.18 8.63 -15.32
C SER A 431 8.12 7.76 -16.13
N LEU A 432 7.62 6.66 -16.70
CA LEU A 432 8.42 5.77 -17.51
C LEU A 432 8.96 6.45 -18.78
N ALA A 433 8.13 7.24 -19.47
CA ALA A 433 8.58 8.00 -20.63
C ALA A 433 9.71 8.99 -20.27
N MET A 434 9.59 9.69 -19.15
CA MET A 434 10.66 10.56 -18.63
C MET A 434 11.92 9.75 -18.29
N MET A 435 11.79 8.61 -17.60
CA MET A 435 12.92 7.74 -17.27
C MET A 435 13.62 7.24 -18.53
N LEU A 436 12.89 6.77 -19.54
CA LEU A 436 13.47 6.29 -20.80
C LEU A 436 14.11 7.43 -21.60
N GLY A 437 13.52 8.62 -21.61
CA GLY A 437 14.09 9.81 -22.24
C GLY A 437 15.43 10.20 -21.62
N ILE A 438 15.50 10.24 -20.29
CA ILE A 438 16.74 10.54 -19.57
C ILE A 438 17.76 9.40 -19.74
N PHE A 439 17.31 8.15 -19.68
CA PHE A 439 18.16 6.99 -19.94
C PHE A 439 18.81 7.08 -21.34
N ALA A 440 18.03 7.41 -22.37
CA ALA A 440 18.52 7.62 -23.72
C ALA A 440 19.46 8.83 -23.82
N GLY A 441 19.12 9.95 -23.19
CA GLY A 441 19.94 11.17 -23.17
C GLY A 441 21.30 10.97 -22.48
N VAL A 442 21.32 10.36 -21.29
CA VAL A 442 22.56 10.04 -20.57
C VAL A 442 23.40 9.03 -21.36
N ARG A 443 22.77 8.03 -21.99
CA ARG A 443 23.47 7.09 -22.86
C ARG A 443 24.07 7.79 -24.07
N PHE A 444 23.35 8.74 -24.68
CA PHE A 444 23.86 9.56 -25.78
C PHE A 444 25.04 10.42 -25.35
N ILE A 445 24.97 11.08 -24.19
CA ILE A 445 26.08 11.87 -23.67
C ILE A 445 27.32 11.00 -23.47
N ASN A 446 27.15 9.80 -22.91
CA ASN A 446 28.27 8.91 -22.59
C ASN A 446 28.86 8.18 -23.81
N THR A 447 28.05 7.84 -24.81
CA THR A 447 28.47 6.96 -25.93
C THR A 447 28.35 7.62 -27.31
N ARG A 448 27.77 8.81 -27.39
CA ARG A 448 27.39 9.52 -28.63
C ARG A 448 26.52 8.71 -29.60
N HIS A 449 25.90 7.62 -29.11
CA HIS A 449 25.07 6.74 -29.92
C HIS A 449 23.80 6.34 -29.18
N ILE A 450 22.64 6.68 -29.75
CA ILE A 450 21.36 6.09 -29.34
C ILE A 450 21.06 4.94 -30.33
N PRO A 451 20.90 3.70 -29.84
CA PRO A 451 20.60 2.60 -30.73
C PRO A 451 19.26 2.84 -31.45
N ARG A 452 19.25 2.77 -32.78
CA ARG A 452 18.06 3.05 -33.63
C ARG A 452 16.82 2.27 -33.19
N TRP A 453 17.00 1.03 -32.73
CA TRP A 453 15.89 0.20 -32.27
C TRP A 453 15.20 0.78 -31.03
N LEU A 454 15.90 1.50 -30.14
CA LEU A 454 15.29 2.16 -28.98
C LEU A 454 14.34 3.26 -29.44
N ILE A 455 14.75 4.04 -30.45
CA ILE A 455 13.93 5.08 -31.07
C ILE A 455 12.69 4.46 -31.72
N TRP A 456 12.89 3.47 -32.59
CA TRP A 456 11.77 2.80 -33.28
C TRP A 456 10.83 2.08 -32.31
N SER A 457 11.36 1.43 -31.27
CA SER A 457 10.51 0.85 -30.22
C SER A 457 9.74 1.92 -29.46
N GLY A 458 10.37 3.06 -29.14
CA GLY A 458 9.71 4.18 -28.46
C GLY A 458 8.57 4.76 -29.28
N ILE A 459 8.82 5.03 -30.57
CA ILE A 459 7.80 5.50 -31.51
C ILE A 459 6.69 4.46 -31.66
N GLY A 460 7.03 3.19 -31.90
CA GLY A 460 6.04 2.11 -32.06
C GLY A 460 5.17 1.92 -30.82
N MET A 461 5.76 1.97 -29.62
CA MET A 461 5.02 1.90 -28.36
C MET A 461 4.14 3.14 -28.15
N ALA A 462 4.64 4.34 -28.45
CA ALA A 462 3.84 5.56 -28.36
C ALA A 462 2.64 5.51 -29.32
N VAL A 463 2.86 5.13 -30.58
CA VAL A 463 1.79 4.97 -31.57
C VAL A 463 0.79 3.92 -31.14
N MET A 464 1.23 2.78 -30.60
CA MET A 464 0.33 1.72 -30.16
C MET A 464 -0.48 2.15 -28.93
N VAL A 465 0.16 2.69 -27.89
CA VAL A 465 -0.51 3.06 -26.65
C VAL A 465 -1.40 4.29 -26.84
N ILE A 466 -0.89 5.33 -27.48
CA ILE A 466 -1.66 6.55 -27.76
C ILE A 466 -2.72 6.26 -28.81
N GLY A 467 -2.36 5.61 -29.90
CA GLY A 467 -3.25 5.37 -31.03
C GLY A 467 -4.34 4.33 -30.77
N MET A 468 -4.08 3.28 -29.99
CA MET A 468 -5.09 2.24 -29.72
C MET A 468 -5.89 2.47 -28.44
N TYR A 469 -5.29 3.07 -27.41
CA TYR A 469 -5.97 3.26 -26.13
C TYR A 469 -6.36 4.72 -25.88
N TYR A 470 -5.38 5.62 -25.75
CA TYR A 470 -5.66 6.99 -25.32
C TYR A 470 -6.41 7.84 -26.36
N SER A 471 -6.35 7.48 -27.64
CA SER A 471 -7.11 8.11 -28.72
C SER A 471 -8.62 8.04 -28.50
N ASN A 472 -9.12 6.94 -27.91
CA ASN A 472 -10.54 6.79 -27.54
C ASN A 472 -11.00 7.79 -26.48
N PHE A 473 -10.06 8.46 -25.81
CA PHE A 473 -10.31 9.44 -24.77
C PHE A 473 -9.87 10.85 -25.16
N ALA A 474 -9.63 11.11 -26.46
CA ALA A 474 -9.25 12.43 -26.93
C ALA A 474 -10.28 13.52 -26.55
N TYR A 475 -11.56 13.15 -26.41
CA TYR A 475 -12.63 14.04 -25.96
C TYR A 475 -12.49 14.50 -24.49
N LEU A 476 -11.63 13.86 -23.69
CA LEU A 476 -11.30 14.29 -22.32
C LEU A 476 -10.28 15.43 -22.31
N ILE A 477 -9.60 15.71 -23.43
CA ILE A 477 -8.62 16.80 -23.52
C ILE A 477 -9.36 18.13 -23.40
N GLY A 478 -8.93 18.97 -22.44
CA GLY A 478 -9.52 20.29 -22.22
C GLY A 478 -10.81 20.29 -21.39
N GLN A 479 -11.16 19.18 -20.73
CA GLN A 479 -12.29 19.17 -19.80
C GLN A 479 -12.06 20.09 -18.59
N ALA A 480 -13.11 20.78 -18.18
CA ALA A 480 -13.16 21.47 -16.90
C ALA A 480 -13.19 20.45 -15.74
N PRO A 481 -12.73 20.80 -14.53
CA PRO A 481 -12.87 19.98 -13.33
C PRO A 481 -14.30 19.47 -13.18
N GLY A 482 -14.48 18.17 -12.93
CA GLY A 482 -15.80 17.53 -12.92
C GLY A 482 -16.72 17.93 -11.75
N TYR A 483 -16.23 18.74 -10.79
CA TYR A 483 -17.02 19.25 -9.68
C TYR A 483 -16.85 20.77 -9.50
N ALA A 484 -17.97 21.49 -9.45
CA ALA A 484 -18.00 22.81 -8.84
C ALA A 484 -17.74 22.68 -7.33
N GLY A 485 -16.72 23.39 -6.81
CA GLY A 485 -16.44 23.43 -5.37
C GLY A 485 -15.30 22.54 -4.86
N CYS A 486 -14.37 22.07 -5.70
CA CYS A 486 -13.10 21.60 -5.16
C CYS A 486 -12.39 22.76 -4.42
N PRO A 487 -11.69 22.48 -3.30
CA PRO A 487 -11.00 23.51 -2.52
C PRO A 487 -10.01 24.29 -3.40
N PRO A 488 -9.67 25.54 -3.03
CA PRO A 488 -8.70 26.34 -3.76
C PRO A 488 -7.37 25.59 -3.91
N GLU A 489 -6.64 25.91 -4.97
CA GLU A 489 -5.34 25.32 -5.25
C GLU A 489 -4.43 25.29 -4.00
N ILE A 490 -3.92 24.10 -3.69
CA ILE A 490 -2.99 23.91 -2.57
C ILE A 490 -1.80 24.87 -2.78
N PRO A 491 -1.42 25.71 -1.79
CA PRO A 491 -0.29 26.61 -1.94
C PRO A 491 0.98 25.86 -2.33
N ILE A 492 1.78 26.45 -3.22
CA ILE A 492 3.00 25.82 -3.73
C ILE A 492 3.93 25.31 -2.61
N MET A 493 4.06 26.07 -1.51
CA MET A 493 4.87 25.69 -0.35
C MET A 493 4.37 24.41 0.34
N VAL A 494 3.05 24.21 0.40
CA VAL A 494 2.44 22.98 0.94
C VAL A 494 2.69 21.80 -0.01
N ARG A 495 2.63 22.02 -1.33
CA ARG A 495 2.97 20.99 -2.34
C ARG A 495 4.42 20.52 -2.18
N PHE A 496 5.36 21.46 -1.99
CA PHE A 496 6.78 21.14 -1.75
C PHE A 496 7.04 20.56 -0.35
N GLY A 497 6.27 20.93 0.66
CA GLY A 497 6.34 20.31 2.00
C GLY A 497 6.09 18.79 1.95
N GLY A 498 5.17 18.35 1.08
CA GLY A 498 4.93 16.93 0.82
C GLY A 498 6.12 16.17 0.20
N VAL A 499 7.06 16.88 -0.46
CA VAL A 499 8.27 16.27 -1.03
C VAL A 499 9.24 15.86 0.08
N ALA A 500 9.44 16.74 1.06
CA ALA A 500 10.38 16.52 2.16
C ALA A 500 9.94 15.40 3.11
N SER A 501 8.63 15.22 3.31
CA SER A 501 8.09 14.13 4.14
C SER A 501 8.19 12.74 3.50
N MET A 502 8.34 12.65 2.18
CA MET A 502 8.45 11.36 1.46
C MET A 502 9.85 10.73 1.50
N PHE A 503 10.90 11.50 1.76
CA PHE A 503 12.26 10.97 1.82
C PHE A 503 12.98 11.51 3.05
N PRO A 504 13.10 10.70 4.13
CA PRO A 504 13.77 11.14 5.32
C PRO A 504 15.21 11.60 5.02
N ILE A 505 15.60 12.76 5.59
CA ILE A 505 16.87 13.45 5.31
C ILE A 505 18.07 12.49 5.41
N LEU A 506 18.08 11.59 6.39
CA LEU A 506 19.16 10.61 6.56
C LEU A 506 19.31 9.67 5.36
N ILE A 507 18.21 9.14 4.81
CA ILE A 507 18.28 8.29 3.61
C ILE A 507 18.65 9.10 2.38
N THR A 508 18.18 10.34 2.27
CA THR A 508 18.59 11.24 1.18
C THR A 508 20.10 11.51 1.25
N GLY A 509 20.66 11.73 2.44
CA GLY A 509 22.10 11.85 2.65
C GLY A 509 22.87 10.61 2.20
N TRP A 510 22.39 9.41 2.57
CA TRP A 510 23.00 8.16 2.10
C TRP A 510 22.86 7.94 0.60
N ALA A 511 21.72 8.35 0.02
CA ALA A 511 21.48 8.31 -1.41
C ALA A 511 22.44 9.21 -2.18
N LEU A 512 22.71 10.43 -1.68
CA LEU A 512 23.70 11.33 -2.27
C LEU A 512 25.11 10.72 -2.23
N ILE A 513 25.56 10.26 -1.06
CA ILE A 513 26.87 9.59 -0.91
C ILE A 513 26.95 8.38 -1.86
N GLY A 514 25.90 7.56 -1.88
CA GLY A 514 25.80 6.41 -2.76
C GLY A 514 25.88 6.78 -4.24
N ALA A 515 25.17 7.82 -4.69
CA ALA A 515 25.17 8.29 -6.07
C ALA A 515 26.55 8.80 -6.52
N PHE A 516 27.30 9.46 -5.63
CA PHE A 516 28.68 9.89 -5.90
C PHE A 516 29.66 8.72 -5.94
N LEU A 517 29.48 7.72 -5.08
CA LEU A 517 30.37 6.56 -4.99
C LEU A 517 30.03 5.44 -5.99
N LEU A 518 28.85 5.49 -6.63
CA LEU A 518 28.40 4.45 -7.55
C LEU A 518 29.35 4.36 -8.75
N PRO A 519 29.86 3.17 -9.09
CA PRO A 519 30.84 3.02 -10.16
C PRO A 519 30.26 3.45 -11.50
N GLN A 520 31.12 3.99 -12.38
CA GLN A 520 30.75 4.25 -13.76
C GLN A 520 30.34 2.94 -14.43
N SER A 521 29.04 2.75 -14.59
CA SER A 521 28.43 1.50 -15.03
C SER A 521 27.03 1.80 -15.59
N PRO A 522 26.42 0.86 -16.33
CA PRO A 522 25.02 0.99 -16.76
C PRO A 522 24.05 1.28 -15.60
N LEU A 523 24.37 0.81 -14.39
CA LEU A 523 23.61 1.09 -13.18
C LEU A 523 23.55 2.58 -12.85
N ARG A 524 24.64 3.31 -13.10
CA ARG A 524 24.67 4.77 -12.87
C ARG A 524 23.72 5.48 -13.83
N VAL A 525 23.64 5.04 -15.08
CA VAL A 525 22.68 5.57 -16.07
C VAL A 525 21.24 5.29 -15.61
N TRP A 526 20.97 4.09 -15.11
CA TRP A 526 19.66 3.70 -14.59
C TRP A 526 19.23 4.51 -13.36
N THR A 527 20.13 4.70 -12.42
CA THR A 527 19.90 5.55 -11.25
C THR A 527 19.63 7.00 -11.67
N TRP A 528 20.42 7.56 -12.59
CA TRP A 528 20.20 8.92 -13.08
C TRP A 528 18.89 9.06 -13.84
N ALA A 529 18.46 8.04 -14.58
CA ALA A 529 17.15 8.02 -15.22
C ALA A 529 16.02 8.14 -14.19
N GLY A 530 16.07 7.36 -13.11
CA GLY A 530 15.09 7.43 -12.02
C GLY A 530 15.12 8.75 -11.26
N LEU A 531 16.30 9.21 -10.83
CA LEU A 531 16.47 10.47 -10.10
C LEU A 531 16.13 11.70 -10.95
N GLY A 532 16.51 11.68 -12.22
CA GLY A 532 16.18 12.77 -13.14
C GLY A 532 14.68 12.82 -13.43
N ALA A 533 14.01 11.67 -13.56
CA ALA A 533 12.55 11.62 -13.69
C ALA A 533 11.86 12.13 -12.42
N ALA A 534 12.43 11.87 -11.24
CA ALA A 534 12.01 12.48 -9.99
C ALA A 534 12.02 14.00 -10.08
N LEU A 535 13.17 14.55 -10.48
CA LEU A 535 13.39 15.99 -10.53
C LEU A 535 12.42 16.65 -11.52
N LEU A 536 12.25 16.09 -12.71
CA LEU A 536 11.28 16.60 -13.70
C LEU A 536 9.84 16.53 -13.17
N SER A 537 9.47 15.44 -12.49
CA SER A 537 8.15 15.30 -11.88
C SER A 537 7.91 16.30 -10.75
N ILE A 538 8.93 16.57 -9.91
CA ILE A 538 8.87 17.61 -8.87
C ILE A 538 8.77 18.99 -9.51
N THR A 539 9.51 19.25 -10.59
CA THR A 539 9.47 20.54 -11.31
C THR A 539 8.08 20.79 -11.91
N MET A 540 7.33 19.74 -12.27
CA MET A 540 5.94 19.87 -12.70
C MET A 540 5.01 20.43 -11.61
N LEU A 541 5.35 20.36 -10.31
CA LEU A 541 4.57 21.05 -9.24
C LEU A 541 4.54 22.56 -9.38
N LEU A 542 5.51 23.14 -10.11
CA LEU A 542 5.55 24.58 -10.36
C LEU A 542 4.39 25.04 -11.25
N VAL A 543 3.88 24.16 -12.10
CA VAL A 543 2.89 24.48 -13.14
C VAL A 543 1.62 23.62 -13.08
N SER A 544 1.67 22.49 -12.37
CA SER A 544 0.55 21.57 -12.21
C SER A 544 0.17 21.44 -10.73
N THR A 545 -1.13 21.36 -10.47
CA THR A 545 -1.71 21.02 -9.16
C THR A 545 -1.40 19.59 -8.74
N GLN A 546 -1.00 18.75 -9.70
CA GLN A 546 -0.64 17.36 -9.46
C GLN A 546 0.78 17.08 -9.91
N THR A 547 1.46 16.27 -9.11
CA THR A 547 2.60 15.53 -9.62
C THR A 547 2.14 14.20 -10.20
N VAL A 548 2.85 13.75 -11.22
CA VAL A 548 3.02 12.31 -11.43
C VAL A 548 3.58 11.74 -10.12
N ARG A 549 2.90 10.79 -9.46
CA ARG A 549 3.23 10.33 -8.10
C ARG A 549 4.65 9.74 -7.98
N TRP A 550 5.61 10.65 -7.90
CA TRP A 550 7.04 10.43 -8.11
C TRP A 550 7.69 9.74 -6.91
N GLY A 551 7.13 9.89 -5.70
CA GLY A 551 7.64 9.21 -4.51
C GLY A 551 7.75 7.70 -4.72
N ILE A 552 6.70 7.07 -5.25
CA ILE A 552 6.66 5.64 -5.58
C ILE A 552 7.58 5.32 -6.76
N ALA A 553 7.63 6.21 -7.77
CA ALA A 553 8.45 6.03 -8.96
C ALA A 553 9.96 6.02 -8.65
N VAL A 554 10.38 6.85 -7.70
CA VAL A 554 11.78 7.20 -7.42
C VAL A 554 12.34 6.37 -6.26
N ALA A 555 11.46 5.91 -5.39
CA ALA A 555 11.70 5.06 -4.24
C ALA A 555 12.74 3.94 -4.49
N PRO A 556 12.61 3.08 -5.53
CA PRO A 556 13.58 2.01 -5.78
C PRO A 556 14.98 2.54 -6.14
N PHE A 557 15.07 3.66 -6.84
CA PHE A 557 16.35 4.24 -7.27
C PHE A 557 17.07 4.87 -6.08
N VAL A 558 16.36 5.61 -5.23
CA VAL A 558 16.88 6.14 -3.96
C VAL A 558 17.33 5.00 -3.04
N ALA A 559 16.53 3.92 -2.94
CA ALA A 559 16.90 2.74 -2.19
C ALA A 559 18.20 2.11 -2.71
N LEU A 560 18.40 2.04 -4.04
CA LEU A 560 19.62 1.48 -4.62
C LEU A 560 20.85 2.29 -4.24
N VAL A 561 20.82 3.62 -4.41
CA VAL A 561 21.98 4.45 -4.07
C VAL A 561 22.23 4.49 -2.57
N ALA A 562 21.19 4.63 -1.75
CA ALA A 562 21.33 4.60 -0.29
C ALA A 562 21.94 3.27 0.17
N ALA A 563 21.48 2.14 -0.38
CA ALA A 563 22.04 0.82 -0.09
C ALA A 563 23.53 0.70 -0.47
N TYR A 564 23.93 1.28 -1.60
CA TYR A 564 25.34 1.31 -2.00
C TYR A 564 26.20 2.19 -1.07
N GLY A 565 25.70 3.37 -0.69
CA GLY A 565 26.36 4.26 0.27
C GLY A 565 26.56 3.58 1.63
N LEU A 566 25.49 3.00 2.19
CA LEU A 566 25.53 2.24 3.44
C LEU A 566 26.51 1.05 3.35
N HIS A 567 26.54 0.34 2.22
CA HIS A 567 27.48 -0.75 1.99
C HIS A 567 28.95 -0.29 2.05
N LYS A 568 29.27 0.87 1.46
CA LYS A 568 30.62 1.43 1.51
C LYS A 568 31.00 1.79 2.94
N ILE A 569 30.07 2.42 3.66
CA ILE A 569 30.30 2.89 5.02
C ILE A 569 30.52 1.75 5.99
N TRP A 570 29.77 0.66 5.85
CA TRP A 570 29.90 -0.56 6.66
C TRP A 570 31.35 -1.11 6.77
N ARG A 571 32.22 -0.77 5.81
CA ARG A 571 33.60 -1.25 5.78
C ARG A 571 34.54 -0.51 6.74
N PHE A 572 34.17 0.66 7.27
CA PHE A 572 35.05 1.52 8.08
C PHE A 572 34.99 1.21 9.59
N GLY A 573 34.96 -0.06 9.98
CA GLY A 573 35.08 -0.49 11.39
C GLY A 573 33.77 -0.57 12.16
N ARG A 574 33.84 -0.78 13.49
CA ARG A 574 32.67 -1.10 14.34
C ARG A 574 31.64 0.03 14.42
N ALA A 575 32.08 1.29 14.58
CA ALA A 575 31.18 2.45 14.66
C ALA A 575 30.33 2.60 13.39
N SER A 576 30.92 2.39 12.21
CA SER A 576 30.20 2.44 10.94
C SER A 576 29.11 1.36 10.80
N LYS A 577 29.34 0.16 11.34
CA LYS A 577 28.35 -0.91 11.36
C LYS A 577 27.17 -0.56 12.26
N VAL A 578 27.46 -0.02 13.44
CA VAL A 578 26.41 0.48 14.35
C VAL A 578 25.60 1.57 13.66
N LEU A 579 26.25 2.55 13.01
CA LEU A 579 25.56 3.61 12.27
C LEU A 579 24.62 3.07 11.19
N VAL A 580 25.06 2.08 10.40
CA VAL A 580 24.21 1.46 9.38
C VAL A 580 23.05 0.70 10.01
N ILE A 581 23.28 -0.08 11.07
CA ILE A 581 22.21 -0.81 11.78
C ILE A 581 21.19 0.18 12.35
N THR A 582 21.65 1.22 13.05
CA THR A 582 20.80 2.27 13.61
C THR A 582 20.02 3.00 12.52
N THR A 583 20.63 3.27 11.37
CA THR A 583 19.94 3.86 10.22
C THR A 583 18.81 2.95 9.72
N LEU A 584 19.06 1.65 9.59
CA LEU A 584 18.04 0.69 9.12
C LEU A 584 16.89 0.54 10.11
N VAL A 585 17.21 0.46 11.40
CA VAL A 585 16.20 0.39 12.47
C VAL A 585 15.39 1.68 12.49
N TRP A 586 16.06 2.84 12.46
CA TRP A 586 15.39 4.14 12.42
C TRP A 586 14.52 4.28 11.17
N TYR A 587 15.00 3.87 9.99
CA TYR A 587 14.22 3.94 8.75
C TYR A 587 12.98 3.06 8.79
N GLY A 588 13.12 1.83 9.31
CA GLY A 588 11.99 0.93 9.53
C GLY A 588 10.98 1.49 10.54
N LEU A 589 11.46 2.03 11.66
CA LEU A 589 10.61 2.65 12.69
C LEU A 589 9.93 3.92 12.18
N PHE A 590 10.65 4.79 11.44
CA PHE A 590 10.12 6.00 10.84
C PHE A 590 8.97 5.68 9.88
N TRP A 591 9.14 4.68 9.02
CA TRP A 591 8.08 4.30 8.10
C TRP A 591 6.95 3.53 8.75
N TYR A 592 7.25 2.70 9.74
CA TYR A 592 6.22 2.09 10.56
C TYR A 592 5.40 3.17 11.26
N SER A 593 6.05 4.18 11.86
CA SER A 593 5.35 5.28 12.52
C SER A 593 4.60 6.16 11.54
N GLU A 594 5.10 6.44 10.34
CA GLU A 594 4.38 7.20 9.31
C GLU A 594 3.18 6.42 8.75
N LEU A 595 3.36 5.12 8.48
CA LEU A 595 2.27 4.26 8.03
C LEU A 595 1.20 4.18 9.13
N TRP A 596 1.59 3.95 10.38
CA TRP A 596 0.68 3.93 11.51
C TRP A 596 0.12 5.29 11.85
N GLN A 597 0.86 6.38 11.73
CA GLN A 597 0.32 7.72 11.91
C GLN A 597 -0.68 8.01 10.82
N ARG A 598 -0.49 7.56 9.58
CA ARG A 598 -1.49 7.75 8.53
C ARG A 598 -2.68 6.82 8.68
N ILE A 599 -2.47 5.59 9.11
CA ILE A 599 -3.56 4.69 9.50
C ILE A 599 -4.28 5.28 10.71
N MET A 600 -3.59 5.78 11.73
CA MET A 600 -4.20 6.37 12.92
C MET A 600 -4.85 7.71 12.60
N VAL A 601 -4.25 8.60 11.83
CA VAL A 601 -4.91 9.82 11.33
C VAL A 601 -6.13 9.45 10.47
N TYR A 602 -6.06 8.36 9.71
CA TYR A 602 -7.22 7.79 9.02
C TYR A 602 -8.28 7.17 9.97
N LEU A 603 -7.95 6.95 11.25
CA LEU A 603 -8.78 6.23 12.24
C LEU A 603 -9.03 6.98 13.56
N HIS A 604 -8.50 8.17 13.77
CA HIS A 604 -8.45 8.81 15.10
C HIS A 604 -8.34 10.32 15.11
N ASP A 605 -8.07 10.91 13.96
CA ASP A 605 -8.21 12.34 13.71
C ASP A 605 -9.35 12.53 12.69
#